data_AF-A0A7S0TJ64-F1
#
_entry.id   AF-A0A7S0TJ64-F1
#
_cell.length_a   1.000
_cell.length_b   1.000
_cell.length_c   1.000
_cell.angle_alpha   90.00
_cell.angle_beta   90.00
_cell.angle_gamma   90.00
#
_symmetry.space_group_name_H-M   'P 1'
#
loop_
_entity.id
_entity.type
_entity.pdbx_description
1 polymer ?
#
loop_
_entity_poly.entity_id
_entity_poly.type
_entity_poly.pdbx_seq_one_letter_code
_entity_poly.pdbx_strand_id
1 'polypeptide(L)'
;CVWQMMRQFPTAFEVNDTLLLELVEMAQVCKFGSFLFNSESERRKAGVHKRTVSFWSHVWSNEHLYRNTHYQLYNGPIFPETSIRRLYLWEALFFRDCTSLPSPKDHCPSFALDKALKDKESALKESQKEAAALREELAAAKSQHSEALNQLSTETRG
;
A
#
# COMPACT_ATOMS: atom_id res chain seq x y z
N CYS A 1 -5.96 -8.43 15.75
CA CYS A 1 -4.67 -9.04 15.33
C CYS A 1 -4.37 -8.80 13.85
N VAL A 2 -5.32 -8.99 12.92
CA VAL A 2 -5.10 -8.81 11.47
C VAL A 2 -4.46 -7.46 11.13
N TRP A 3 -4.97 -6.36 11.70
CA TRP A 3 -4.38 -5.03 11.51
C TRP A 3 -2.89 -4.97 11.89
N GLN A 4 -2.46 -5.65 12.96
CA GLN A 4 -1.03 -5.71 13.33
C GLN A 4 -0.20 -6.39 12.24
N MET A 5 -0.74 -7.46 11.63
CA MET A 5 -0.07 -8.15 10.52
C MET A 5 0.00 -7.27 9.28
N MET A 6 -1.10 -6.61 8.92
CA MET A 6 -1.11 -5.65 7.80
C MET A 6 -0.12 -4.52 8.01
N ARG A 7 0.11 -4.10 9.26
CA ARG A 7 1.14 -3.12 9.57
C ARG A 7 2.57 -3.64 9.40
N GLN A 8 2.83 -4.87 9.82
CA GLN A 8 4.16 -5.48 9.68
C GLN A 8 4.45 -5.89 8.23
N PHE A 9 3.41 -6.13 7.42
CA PHE A 9 3.52 -6.61 6.04
C PHE A 9 2.58 -5.80 5.11
N PRO A 10 2.92 -4.54 4.77
CA PRO A 10 2.04 -3.60 4.09
C PRO A 10 1.60 -4.01 2.67
N THR A 11 2.33 -4.92 2.03
CA THR A 11 2.03 -5.40 0.67
C THR A 11 1.39 -6.78 0.64
N ALA A 12 1.33 -7.50 1.77
CA ALA A 12 0.94 -8.91 1.79
C ALA A 12 -0.59 -9.14 1.79
N PHE A 13 -1.39 -8.10 2.03
CA PHE A 13 -2.84 -8.18 2.12
C PHE A 13 -3.50 -7.35 1.02
N GLU A 14 -4.47 -7.96 0.33
CA GLU A 14 -5.26 -7.29 -0.73
C GLU A 14 -6.23 -6.26 -0.17
N VAL A 15 -6.67 -6.45 1.08
CA VAL A 15 -7.57 -5.52 1.76
C VAL A 15 -6.80 -4.47 2.55
N ASN A 16 -7.41 -3.32 2.81
CA ASN A 16 -6.92 -2.26 3.67
C ASN A 16 -7.61 -2.27 5.05
N ASP A 17 -7.18 -1.39 5.95
CA ASP A 17 -7.69 -1.28 7.31
C ASP A 17 -9.09 -0.67 7.42
N THR A 18 -9.54 0.07 6.41
CA THR A 18 -10.92 0.58 6.31
C THR A 18 -11.95 -0.55 6.38
N LEU A 19 -11.69 -1.66 5.68
CA LEU A 19 -12.58 -2.83 5.75
C LEU A 19 -12.66 -3.41 7.16
N LEU A 20 -11.53 -3.44 7.87
CA LEU A 20 -11.48 -3.98 9.23
C LEU A 20 -12.22 -3.08 10.22
N LEU A 21 -12.14 -1.75 10.07
CA LEU A 21 -12.93 -0.80 10.86
C LEU A 21 -14.43 -1.00 10.63
N GLU A 22 -14.83 -1.13 9.36
CA GLU A 22 -16.24 -1.33 9.01
C GLU A 22 -16.77 -2.70 9.47
N LEU A 23 -15.95 -3.75 9.43
CA LEU A 23 -16.29 -5.06 9.98
C LEU A 23 -16.66 -4.99 11.47
N VAL A 24 -15.88 -4.25 12.27
CA VAL A 24 -16.17 -4.08 13.69
C VAL A 24 -17.50 -3.34 13.87
N GLU A 25 -17.72 -2.26 13.11
CA GLU A 25 -18.95 -1.49 13.21
C GLU A 25 -20.18 -2.31 12.81
N MET A 26 -20.11 -3.06 11.70
CA MET A 26 -21.24 -3.86 11.24
C MET A 26 -21.56 -5.04 12.17
N ALA A 27 -20.56 -5.57 12.88
CA ALA A 27 -20.77 -6.57 13.92
C ALA A 27 -21.47 -6.00 15.16
N GLN A 28 -21.30 -4.71 15.46
CA GLN A 28 -21.94 -4.05 16.61
C GLN A 28 -23.34 -3.51 16.27
N VAL A 29 -23.47 -2.84 15.12
CA VAL A 29 -24.73 -2.17 14.69
C VAL A 29 -25.73 -3.17 14.11
N CYS A 30 -25.29 -4.36 13.70
CA CYS A 30 -26.16 -5.40 13.14
C CYS A 30 -26.94 -4.96 11.87
N LYS A 31 -26.38 -4.03 11.08
CA LYS A 31 -27.00 -3.50 9.84
C LYS A 31 -27.23 -4.59 8.78
N PHE A 32 -26.38 -5.60 8.75
CA PHE A 32 -26.42 -6.70 7.78
C PHE A 32 -26.69 -8.04 8.47
N GLY A 33 -27.29 -8.99 7.74
CA GLY A 33 -27.54 -10.34 8.26
C GLY A 33 -26.32 -11.24 8.36
N SER A 34 -25.13 -10.74 7.99
CA SER A 34 -23.89 -11.52 7.99
C SER A 34 -23.46 -11.95 9.39
N PHE A 35 -23.67 -11.10 10.39
CA PHE A 35 -23.19 -11.30 11.77
C PHE A 35 -24.31 -11.59 12.78
N LEU A 36 -25.53 -11.84 12.30
CA LEU A 36 -26.66 -12.19 13.15
C LEU A 36 -26.65 -13.69 13.52
N PHE A 37 -27.22 -13.99 14.69
CA PHE A 37 -27.40 -15.35 15.25
C PHE A 37 -26.10 -16.04 15.65
N ASN A 38 -26.21 -17.10 16.47
CA ASN A 38 -25.05 -17.78 17.05
C ASN A 38 -24.67 -19.07 16.30
N SER A 39 -25.52 -19.54 15.39
CA SER A 39 -25.25 -20.74 14.60
C SER A 39 -25.86 -20.67 13.20
N GLU A 40 -25.29 -21.42 12.27
CA GLU A 40 -25.86 -21.58 10.93
C GLU A 40 -27.27 -22.18 10.98
N SER A 41 -27.55 -23.07 11.94
CA SER A 41 -28.89 -23.64 12.10
C SER A 41 -29.92 -22.57 12.43
N GLU A 42 -29.62 -21.62 13.32
CA GLU A 42 -30.51 -20.49 13.63
C GLU A 42 -30.71 -19.60 12.42
N ARG A 43 -29.64 -19.29 11.69
CA ARG A 43 -29.69 -18.46 10.47
C ARG A 43 -30.61 -19.07 9.40
N ARG A 44 -30.55 -20.40 9.21
CA ARG A 44 -31.44 -21.11 8.28
C ARG A 44 -32.90 -21.07 8.73
N LYS A 45 -33.16 -21.37 10.01
CA LYS A 45 -34.53 -21.33 10.58
C LYS A 45 -35.15 -19.94 10.48
N ALA A 46 -34.35 -18.89 10.73
CA ALA A 46 -34.79 -17.51 10.65
C ALA A 46 -34.91 -16.97 9.20
N GLY A 47 -34.41 -17.71 8.20
CA GLY A 47 -34.45 -17.32 6.79
C GLY A 47 -33.59 -16.10 6.46
N VAL A 48 -32.46 -15.92 7.14
CA VAL A 48 -31.62 -14.70 7.08
C VAL A 48 -31.25 -14.31 5.65
N HIS A 49 -30.82 -15.27 4.83
CA HIS A 49 -30.40 -15.04 3.45
C HIS A 49 -31.50 -14.45 2.54
N LYS A 50 -32.78 -14.65 2.88
CA LYS A 50 -33.92 -14.11 2.12
C LYS A 50 -34.44 -12.79 2.68
N ARG A 51 -34.19 -12.53 3.97
CA ARG A 51 -34.79 -11.42 4.73
C ARG A 51 -33.83 -10.26 4.96
N THR A 52 -32.55 -10.46 4.70
CA THR A 52 -31.50 -9.49 4.98
C THR A 52 -30.48 -9.46 3.86
N VAL A 53 -29.74 -8.36 3.78
CA VAL A 53 -28.63 -8.20 2.83
C VAL A 53 -27.33 -8.70 3.47
N SER A 54 -26.48 -9.31 2.66
CA SER A 54 -25.12 -9.71 3.04
C SER A 54 -24.22 -8.48 3.10
N PHE A 55 -23.46 -8.35 4.19
CA PHE A 55 -22.37 -7.36 4.30
C PHE A 55 -21.39 -7.48 3.12
N TRP A 56 -21.07 -8.70 2.70
CA TRP A 56 -20.11 -8.92 1.63
C TRP A 56 -20.60 -8.40 0.27
N SER A 57 -21.92 -8.43 0.04
CA SER A 57 -22.50 -7.80 -1.16
C SER A 57 -22.22 -6.29 -1.19
N HIS A 58 -22.28 -5.62 -0.03
CA HIS A 58 -21.91 -4.21 0.08
C HIS A 58 -20.41 -3.98 -0.16
N VAL A 59 -19.56 -4.85 0.41
CA VAL A 59 -18.11 -4.78 0.23
C VAL A 59 -17.72 -4.93 -1.24
N TRP A 60 -18.25 -5.92 -1.94
CA TRP A 60 -17.96 -6.13 -3.36
C TRP A 60 -18.45 -5.00 -4.26
N SER A 61 -19.60 -4.39 -3.94
CA SER A 61 -20.05 -3.20 -4.69
C SER A 61 -19.15 -1.97 -4.49
N ASN A 62 -18.39 -1.90 -3.39
CA ASN A 62 -17.52 -0.79 -3.05
C ASN A 62 -16.04 -1.21 -2.92
N GLU A 63 -15.63 -2.23 -3.68
CA GLU A 63 -14.32 -2.88 -3.55
C GLU A 63 -13.14 -1.89 -3.57
N HIS A 64 -13.22 -0.87 -4.41
CA HIS A 64 -12.21 0.18 -4.55
C HIS A 64 -11.89 0.93 -3.24
N LEU A 65 -12.83 0.99 -2.28
CA LEU A 65 -12.60 1.60 -0.96
C LEU A 65 -11.79 0.70 -0.02
N TYR A 66 -11.84 -0.61 -0.25
CA TYR A 66 -11.27 -1.62 0.64
C TYR A 66 -10.00 -2.25 0.10
N ARG A 67 -9.65 -1.99 -1.15
CA ARG A 67 -8.50 -2.58 -1.80
C ARG A 67 -7.21 -1.84 -1.46
N ASN A 68 -6.14 -2.59 -1.20
CA ASN A 68 -4.79 -2.10 -1.02
C ASN A 68 -4.10 -2.00 -2.39
N THR A 69 -3.71 -0.79 -2.77
CA THR A 69 -3.02 -0.50 -4.04
C THR A 69 -1.62 -1.11 -4.12
N HIS A 70 -0.98 -1.39 -2.97
CA HIS A 70 0.35 -1.98 -2.90
C HIS A 70 0.34 -3.49 -2.72
N TYR A 71 -0.81 -4.13 -2.87
CA TYR A 71 -0.90 -5.57 -2.75
C TYR A 71 0.03 -6.27 -3.75
N GLN A 72 0.84 -7.18 -3.23
CA GLN A 72 1.71 -8.06 -4.00
C GLN A 72 1.41 -9.49 -3.60
N LEU A 73 1.20 -10.34 -4.60
CA LEU A 73 0.94 -11.75 -4.38
C LEU A 73 2.13 -12.39 -3.66
N TYR A 74 1.91 -12.84 -2.43
CA TYR A 74 2.90 -13.54 -1.62
C TYR A 74 2.41 -14.95 -1.33
N ASN A 75 3.14 -15.94 -1.86
CA ASN A 75 2.77 -17.36 -1.75
C ASN A 75 3.40 -18.08 -0.55
N GLY A 76 4.14 -17.35 0.30
CA GLY A 76 4.83 -17.91 1.46
C GLY A 76 4.06 -17.76 2.78
N PRO A 77 4.50 -18.42 3.85
CA PRO A 77 4.00 -18.17 5.20
C PRO A 77 4.49 -16.81 5.73
N ILE A 78 3.61 -16.11 6.44
CA ILE A 78 3.93 -14.84 7.12
C ILE A 78 4.28 -15.13 8.58
N PHE A 79 5.44 -14.65 9.04
CA PHE A 79 5.89 -14.79 10.42
C PHE A 79 5.91 -13.43 11.13
N PRO A 80 4.84 -13.04 11.83
CA PRO A 80 4.79 -11.76 12.54
C PRO A 80 5.68 -11.80 13.79
N GLU A 81 6.26 -10.66 14.11
CA GLU A 81 6.95 -10.46 15.38
C GLU A 81 5.91 -10.13 16.46
N THR A 82 5.96 -10.88 17.55
CA THR A 82 5.00 -10.80 18.66
C THR A 82 5.51 -10.02 19.86
N SER A 83 6.75 -9.52 19.80
CA SER A 83 7.29 -8.62 20.80
C SER A 83 6.40 -7.39 20.99
N ILE A 84 6.15 -7.03 22.25
CA ILE A 84 5.38 -5.84 22.64
C ILE A 84 5.95 -4.57 22.00
N ARG A 85 7.28 -4.52 21.78
CA ARG A 85 7.96 -3.39 21.12
C ARG A 85 7.54 -3.19 19.66
N ARG A 86 6.94 -4.21 19.02
CA ARG A 86 6.46 -4.16 17.64
C ARG A 86 4.93 -4.17 17.54
N LEU A 87 4.24 -4.18 18.68
CA LEU A 87 2.80 -3.99 18.76
C LEU A 87 2.49 -2.50 18.90
N TYR A 88 1.46 -2.06 18.19
CA TYR A 88 1.00 -0.68 18.22
C TYR A 88 -0.45 -0.65 18.68
N LEU A 89 -0.86 0.42 19.35
CA LEU A 89 -2.27 0.64 19.58
C LEU A 89 -2.93 0.97 18.24
N TRP A 90 -4.15 0.49 18.00
CA TRP A 90 -4.89 0.88 16.81
C TRP A 90 -5.78 2.08 17.14
N GLU A 91 -5.20 3.28 17.06
CA GLU A 91 -5.87 4.52 17.45
C GLU A 91 -7.21 4.71 16.71
N ALA A 92 -7.24 4.45 15.39
CA ALA A 92 -8.46 4.60 14.58
C ALA A 92 -9.63 3.72 15.04
N LEU A 93 -9.36 2.59 15.70
CA LEU A 93 -10.40 1.73 16.26
C LEU A 93 -10.76 2.13 17.69
N PHE A 94 -9.75 2.27 18.57
CA PHE A 94 -9.98 2.45 20.01
C PHE A 94 -10.32 3.89 20.41
N PHE A 95 -9.89 4.88 19.62
CA PHE A 95 -10.14 6.30 19.87
C PHE A 95 -11.15 6.91 18.89
N ARG A 96 -11.90 6.07 18.17
CA ARG A 96 -12.86 6.51 17.14
C ARG A 96 -13.84 7.57 17.64
N ASP A 97 -14.32 7.41 18.87
CA ASP A 97 -15.34 8.28 19.46
C ASP A 97 -14.73 9.39 20.35
N CYS A 98 -13.39 9.45 20.46
CA CYS A 98 -12.69 10.46 21.23
C CYS A 98 -12.42 11.71 20.39
N THR A 99 -13.36 12.68 20.41
CA THR A 99 -13.23 13.96 19.70
C THR A 99 -12.20 14.92 20.30
N SER A 100 -11.71 14.64 21.50
CA SER A 100 -10.72 15.46 22.22
C SER A 100 -9.28 15.12 21.86
N LEU A 101 -9.03 14.02 21.15
CA LEU A 101 -7.70 13.61 20.74
C LEU A 101 -7.38 14.13 19.33
N PRO A 102 -6.10 14.41 19.03
CA PRO A 102 -5.67 14.70 17.67
C PRO A 102 -6.05 13.54 16.75
N SER A 103 -6.25 13.84 15.46
CA SER A 103 -6.48 12.81 14.44
C SER A 103 -5.44 11.69 14.56
N PRO A 104 -5.85 10.40 14.50
CA PRO A 104 -4.94 9.26 14.62
C PRO A 104 -3.71 9.46 13.74
N LYS A 105 -2.52 9.33 14.34
CA LYS A 105 -1.25 9.43 13.58
C LYS A 105 -0.88 8.09 12.96
N ASP A 106 -1.52 7.01 13.41
CA ASP A 106 -1.43 5.66 12.88
C ASP A 106 -2.03 5.56 11.49
N HIS A 107 -1.40 6.20 10.52
CA HIS A 107 -1.68 5.95 9.13
C HIS A 107 -1.27 4.51 8.84
N CYS A 108 -2.14 3.79 8.12
CA CYS A 108 -1.81 2.50 7.54
C CYS A 108 -0.44 2.62 6.84
N PRO A 109 0.51 1.68 7.04
CA PRO A 109 1.85 1.81 6.46
C PRO A 109 1.85 1.83 4.93
N SER A 110 0.72 1.58 4.26
CA SER A 110 0.53 1.95 2.85
C SER A 110 0.83 3.43 2.60
N PHE A 111 0.38 4.35 3.47
CA PHE A 111 0.69 5.78 3.34
C PHE A 111 2.18 6.09 3.54
N ALA A 112 2.84 5.37 4.46
CA ALA A 112 4.28 5.47 4.62
C ALA A 112 5.01 4.92 3.39
N LEU A 113 4.47 3.87 2.77
CA LEU A 113 4.96 3.29 1.51
C LEU A 113 4.74 4.25 0.34
N ASP A 114 3.57 4.89 0.23
CA ASP A 114 3.26 5.92 -0.77
C ASP A 114 4.21 7.11 -0.68
N LYS A 115 4.47 7.58 0.54
CA LYS A 115 5.45 8.64 0.78
C LYS A 115 6.84 8.18 0.36
N ALA A 116 7.27 7.01 0.81
CA ALA A 116 8.58 6.45 0.47
C ALA A 116 8.73 6.22 -1.05
N LEU A 117 7.68 5.77 -1.74
CA LEU A 117 7.66 5.58 -3.19
C LEU A 117 7.78 6.92 -3.92
N LYS A 118 7.02 7.95 -3.51
CA LYS A 118 7.14 9.30 -4.08
C LYS A 118 8.54 9.89 -3.88
N ASP A 119 9.12 9.70 -2.69
CA ASP A 119 10.49 10.15 -2.39
C ASP A 119 11.54 9.38 -3.22
N LYS A 120 11.31 8.09 -3.50
CA LYS A 120 12.17 7.29 -4.37
C LYS A 120 12.03 7.68 -5.84
N GLU A 121 10.82 7.98 -6.30
CA GLU A 121 10.55 8.44 -7.66
C GLU A 121 11.18 9.79 -7.96
N SER A 122 11.15 10.73 -7.01
CA SER A 122 11.79 12.04 -7.17
C SER A 122 13.31 11.90 -7.25
N ALA A 123 13.91 11.09 -6.37
CA ALA A 123 15.35 10.79 -6.41
C ALA A 123 15.76 10.07 -7.71
N LEU A 124 14.94 9.15 -8.22
CA LEU A 124 15.21 8.47 -9.49
C LEU A 124 15.21 9.43 -10.67
N LYS A 125 14.27 10.39 -10.71
CA LYS A 125 14.21 11.43 -11.75
C LYS A 125 15.43 12.35 -11.71
N GLU A 126 15.94 12.68 -10.53
CA GLU A 126 17.14 13.49 -10.36
C GLU A 126 18.38 12.77 -10.89
N SER A 127 18.59 11.51 -10.47
CA SER A 127 19.69 10.68 -10.97
C SER A 127 19.63 10.44 -12.48
N GLN A 128 18.43 10.29 -13.06
CA GLN A 128 18.26 10.18 -14.51
C GLN A 128 18.67 11.44 -15.27
N LYS A 129 18.42 12.64 -14.71
CA LYS A 129 18.86 13.91 -15.30
C LYS A 129 20.38 14.05 -15.26
N GLU A 130 21.00 13.73 -14.14
CA GLU A 130 22.47 13.75 -14.00
C GLU A 130 23.13 12.77 -14.99
N ALA A 131 22.59 11.56 -15.11
CA ALA A 131 23.08 10.56 -16.07
C ALA A 131 22.92 10.99 -17.53
N ALA A 132 21.87 11.78 -17.86
CA ALA A 132 21.69 12.33 -19.20
C ALA A 132 22.73 13.42 -19.51
N ALA A 133 23.00 14.33 -18.57
CA ALA A 133 24.01 15.39 -18.73
C ALA A 133 25.42 14.81 -18.96
N LEU A 134 25.84 13.83 -18.15
CA LEU A 134 27.13 13.17 -18.31
C LEU A 134 27.25 12.41 -19.64
N ARG A 135 26.16 11.86 -20.17
CA ARG A 135 26.14 11.21 -21.49
C ARG A 135 26.33 12.21 -22.63
N GLU A 136 25.76 13.40 -22.53
CA GLU A 136 25.97 14.47 -23.50
C GLU A 136 27.42 14.98 -23.47
N GLU A 137 27.99 15.22 -22.28
CA GLU A 137 29.40 15.61 -22.14
C GLU A 137 30.35 14.55 -22.71
N LEU A 138 30.11 13.28 -22.44
CA LEU A 138 30.90 12.17 -22.99
C LEU A 138 30.79 12.10 -24.51
N ALA A 139 29.60 12.35 -25.08
CA ALA A 139 29.40 12.38 -26.53
C ALA A 139 30.16 13.56 -27.18
N ALA A 140 30.11 14.74 -26.57
CA ALA A 140 30.86 15.92 -27.01
C ALA A 140 32.38 15.68 -26.95
N ALA A 141 32.89 15.14 -25.83
CA ALA A 141 34.31 14.82 -25.67
C ALA A 141 34.80 13.79 -26.68
N LYS A 142 33.97 12.78 -27.02
CA LYS A 142 34.28 11.81 -28.07
C LYS A 142 34.31 12.42 -29.47
N SER A 143 33.42 13.36 -29.79
CA SER A 143 33.45 14.10 -31.06
C SER A 143 34.73 14.91 -31.19
N GLN A 144 35.07 15.68 -30.15
CA GLN A 144 36.30 16.48 -30.10
C GLN A 144 37.56 15.62 -30.21
N HIS A 145 37.58 14.45 -29.57
CA HIS A 145 38.69 13.51 -29.69
C HIS A 145 38.83 12.93 -31.10
N SER A 146 37.71 12.58 -31.74
CA SER A 146 37.72 12.10 -33.13
C SER A 146 38.15 13.19 -34.12
N GLU A 147 37.73 14.44 -33.89
CA GLU A 147 38.14 15.60 -34.70
C GLU A 147 39.64 15.88 -34.55
N ALA A 148 40.18 15.82 -33.34
CA ALA A 148 41.60 15.99 -33.08
C ALA A 148 42.46 14.91 -33.76
N LEU A 149 42.01 13.63 -33.74
CA LEU A 149 42.70 12.54 -34.45
C LEU A 149 42.68 12.74 -35.97
N ASN A 150 41.57 13.23 -36.52
CA ASN A 150 41.47 13.51 -37.96
C ASN A 150 42.39 14.66 -38.39
N GLN A 151 42.53 15.72 -37.58
CA GLN A 151 43.43 16.84 -37.87
C GLN A 151 44.91 16.42 -37.85
N LEU A 152 45.32 15.60 -36.87
CA LEU A 152 46.68 15.05 -36.80
C LEU A 152 47.03 14.15 -37.99
N SER A 153 46.05 13.38 -38.49
CA SER A 153 46.24 12.54 -39.68
C SER A 153 46.33 13.32 -40.99
N THR A 154 45.79 14.55 -41.06
CA THR A 154 45.91 15.42 -42.23
C THR A 154 47.26 16.15 -42.30
N GLU A 155 47.87 16.46 -41.16
CA GLU A 155 49.19 17.12 -41.09
C GLU A 155 50.37 16.19 -41.39
N THR A 156 50.24 14.87 -41.16
CA THR A 156 51.30 13.90 -41.44
C THR A 156 51.41 13.46 -42.92
N ARG A 157 50.51 13.96 -43.78
CA ARG A 157 50.38 13.52 -45.19
C ARG A 157 50.73 14.60 -46.22
N GLY A 158 51.21 15.77 -45.77
CA GLY A 158 51.84 16.82 -46.59
C GLY A 158 53.34 16.82 -46.40
#